data_AF-A0A2V6KZM5-F1
#
_entry.id   AF-A0A2V6KZM5-F1
#
_cell.length_a   1.000
_cell.length_b   1.000
_cell.length_c   1.000
_cell.angle_alpha   90.00
_cell.angle_beta   90.00
_cell.angle_gamma   90.00
#
_symmetry.space_group_name_H-M   'P 1'
#
loop_
_entity.id
_entity.type
_entity.pdbx_description
1 polymer ?
#
loop_
_entity_poly.entity_id
_entity_poly.type
_entity_poly.pdbx_seq_one_letter_code
_entity_poly.pdbx_strand_id
1 'polypeptide(L)'
;YLAAHKNPSLTISQFLQEEETFYKVTLPKSSHFELPKAYPWLLTGNSGKEKSSWEVSFARSGLPLKIEPSDKHVTQPELSYFKKSSIDYSYLTRDEISGRGEAAHLTEYGRRLMQLLIWPD
;
A
#
# COMPACT_ATOMS: atom_id res chain seq x y z
N TYR A 1 -17.08 13.97 4.85
CA TYR A 1 -18.36 14.71 4.99
C TYR A 1 -19.02 15.02 3.64
N LEU A 2 -18.34 15.61 2.65
CA LEU A 2 -18.97 15.94 1.35
C LEU A 2 -19.42 14.73 0.52
N ALA A 3 -18.63 13.64 0.49
CA ALA A 3 -18.97 12.42 -0.25
C ALA A 3 -20.21 11.70 0.35
N ALA A 4 -20.25 11.54 1.67
CA ALA A 4 -21.39 10.94 2.38
C ALA A 4 -22.68 11.78 2.23
N HIS A 5 -22.58 13.10 2.06
CA HIS A 5 -23.75 13.93 1.78
C HIS A 5 -24.30 13.73 0.36
N LYS A 6 -23.43 13.39 -0.61
CA LYS A 6 -23.86 13.07 -1.99
C LYS A 6 -24.40 11.64 -2.10
N ASN A 7 -23.85 10.71 -1.32
CA ASN A 7 -24.31 9.33 -1.25
C ASN A 7 -24.37 8.86 0.22
N PRO A 8 -25.54 8.95 0.88
CA PRO A 8 -25.69 8.61 2.30
C PRO A 8 -25.44 7.15 2.64
N SER A 9 -25.50 6.24 1.65
CA SER A 9 -25.23 4.81 1.83
C SER A 9 -23.78 4.42 1.53
N LEU A 10 -22.91 5.39 1.21
CA LEU A 10 -21.50 5.15 0.93
C LEU A 10 -20.79 4.59 2.15
N THR A 11 -20.31 3.36 2.05
CA THR A 11 -19.49 2.74 3.09
C THR A 11 -18.03 3.20 3.00
N ILE A 12 -17.30 3.11 4.12
CA ILE A 12 -15.86 3.46 4.16
C ILE A 12 -15.08 2.62 3.13
N SER A 13 -15.38 1.33 3.01
CA SER A 13 -14.73 0.44 2.05
C SER A 13 -14.95 0.88 0.60
N GLN A 14 -16.18 1.28 0.24
CA GLN A 14 -16.47 1.79 -1.11
C GLN A 14 -15.75 3.11 -1.38
N PHE A 15 -15.77 4.03 -0.41
CA PHE A 15 -15.06 5.30 -0.53
C PHE A 15 -13.56 5.09 -0.78
N LEU A 16 -12.93 4.17 -0.04
CA LEU A 16 -11.50 3.87 -0.19
C LEU A 16 -11.17 3.10 -1.46
N GLN A 17 -12.11 2.35 -2.02
CA GLN A 17 -11.92 1.69 -3.32
C GLN A 17 -11.93 2.68 -4.50
N GLU A 18 -12.61 3.83 -4.35
CA GLU A 18 -12.64 4.92 -5.32
C GLU A 18 -11.40 5.82 -5.25
N GLU A 19 -10.68 5.80 -4.12
CA GLU A 19 -9.45 6.58 -3.95
C GLU A 19 -8.35 6.15 -4.92
N GLU A 20 -7.58 7.15 -5.38
CA GLU A 20 -6.52 6.91 -6.35
C GLU A 20 -5.29 6.28 -5.68
N THR A 21 -4.83 5.16 -6.24
CA THR A 21 -3.56 4.56 -5.82
C THR A 21 -2.39 5.44 -6.26
N PHE A 22 -1.64 5.95 -5.29
CA PHE A 22 -0.49 6.82 -5.52
C PHE A 22 0.82 6.04 -5.58
N TYR A 23 0.99 5.00 -4.76
CA TYR A 23 2.13 4.11 -4.81
C TYR A 23 1.77 2.71 -4.34
N LYS A 24 2.62 1.74 -4.66
CA LYS A 24 2.50 0.36 -4.21
C LYS A 24 3.81 -0.15 -3.67
N VAL A 25 3.73 -0.91 -2.58
CA VAL A 25 4.88 -1.56 -1.95
C VAL A 25 4.66 -3.06 -1.96
N THR A 26 5.65 -3.80 -2.43
CA THR A 26 5.71 -5.26 -2.25
C THR A 26 6.38 -5.58 -0.92
N LEU A 27 5.71 -6.38 -0.10
CA LEU A 27 6.12 -6.82 1.22
C LEU A 27 6.39 -8.33 1.19
N PRO A 28 7.47 -8.84 1.81
CA PRO A 28 7.70 -10.27 1.93
C PRO A 28 6.52 -10.99 2.60
N LYS A 29 6.35 -12.27 2.29
CA LYS A 29 5.43 -13.14 3.03
C LYS A 29 5.91 -13.20 4.50
N SER A 30 5.03 -12.81 5.42
CA SER A 30 5.27 -12.87 6.86
C SER A 30 4.05 -13.44 7.56
N SER A 31 4.29 -14.24 8.60
CA SER A 31 3.27 -14.80 9.49
C SER A 31 2.52 -13.69 10.27
N HIS A 32 3.23 -12.59 10.51
CA HIS A 32 2.82 -11.42 11.29
C HIS A 32 2.10 -10.35 10.47
N PHE A 33 1.83 -10.59 9.19
CA PHE A 33 1.07 -9.64 8.39
C PHE A 33 -0.42 -9.69 8.72
N GLU A 34 -0.83 -8.86 9.69
CA GLU A 34 -2.18 -8.85 10.25
C GLU A 34 -3.19 -8.00 9.46
N LEU A 35 -2.75 -7.10 8.58
CA LEU A 35 -3.67 -6.19 7.85
C LEU A 35 -4.76 -6.94 7.06
N PRO A 36 -4.46 -8.02 6.31
CA PRO A 36 -5.50 -8.78 5.61
C PRO A 36 -6.52 -9.44 6.56
N LYS A 37 -6.09 -9.81 7.78
CA LYS A 37 -6.96 -10.42 8.80
C LYS A 37 -7.85 -9.37 9.47
N ALA A 38 -7.25 -8.24 9.85
CA ALA A 38 -7.95 -7.14 10.53
C ALA A 38 -8.86 -6.33 9.59
N TYR A 39 -8.49 -6.21 8.31
CA TYR A 39 -9.24 -5.45 7.31
C TYR A 39 -9.48 -6.28 6.03
N PRO A 40 -10.34 -7.32 6.07
CA PRO A 40 -10.56 -8.21 4.93
C PRO A 40 -11.09 -7.50 3.68
N TRP A 41 -11.75 -6.35 3.83
CA TRP A 41 -12.26 -5.53 2.73
C TRP A 41 -11.17 -4.84 1.90
N LEU A 42 -9.93 -4.78 2.40
CA LEU A 42 -8.77 -4.35 1.62
C LEU A 42 -8.23 -5.46 0.71
N LEU A 43 -8.44 -6.72 1.10
CA LEU A 43 -7.93 -7.87 0.36
C LEU A 43 -8.65 -7.99 -0.99
N THR A 44 -7.90 -7.88 -2.06
CA THR A 44 -8.39 -8.01 -3.43
C THR A 44 -7.64 -9.14 -4.12
N GLY A 45 -8.36 -9.93 -4.94
CA GLY A 45 -7.78 -11.06 -5.66
C GLY A 45 -7.91 -12.40 -4.92
N ASN A 46 -7.56 -13.47 -5.63
CA ASN A 46 -7.75 -14.83 -5.14
C ASN A 46 -6.57 -15.25 -4.24
N SER A 47 -6.81 -15.31 -2.93
CA SER A 47 -5.84 -15.78 -1.91
C SER A 47 -5.59 -17.29 -1.94
N GLY A 48 -6.29 -18.04 -2.81
CA GLY A 48 -6.22 -19.51 -2.87
C GLY A 48 -4.93 -20.11 -3.43
N LYS A 49 -3.97 -19.30 -3.90
CA LYS A 49 -2.62 -19.79 -4.25
C LYS A 49 -1.63 -19.32 -3.20
N GLU A 50 -0.77 -20.23 -2.76
CA GLU A 50 0.33 -19.90 -1.87
C GLU A 50 1.30 -18.97 -2.62
N LYS A 51 1.28 -17.70 -2.23
CA LYS A 51 1.97 -16.60 -2.92
C LYS A 51 3.18 -16.16 -2.12
N SER A 52 4.22 -15.69 -2.81
CA SER A 52 5.54 -15.41 -2.25
C SER A 52 5.62 -14.06 -1.54
N SER A 53 4.72 -13.12 -1.84
CA SER A 53 4.69 -11.78 -1.25
C SER A 53 3.29 -11.15 -1.29
N TRP A 54 3.17 -9.98 -0.67
CA TRP A 54 1.97 -9.14 -0.67
C TRP A 54 2.27 -7.82 -1.35
N GLU A 55 1.44 -7.39 -2.29
CA GLU A 55 1.48 -6.02 -2.82
C GLU A 55 0.41 -5.18 -2.12
N VAL A 56 0.82 -4.08 -1.51
CA VAL A 56 -0.08 -3.13 -0.85
C VAL A 56 -0.11 -1.84 -1.64
N SER A 57 -1.31 -1.43 -2.04
CA SER A 57 -1.57 -0.17 -2.72
C SER A 57 -1.91 0.90 -1.69
N PHE A 58 -1.32 2.08 -1.83
CA PHE A 58 -1.47 3.20 -0.90
C PHE A 58 -1.97 4.45 -1.60
N ALA A 59 -2.78 5.23 -0.88
CA ALA A 59 -3.10 6.60 -1.25
C ALA A 59 -1.89 7.52 -1.02
N ARG A 60 -1.95 8.73 -1.56
CA ARG A 60 -0.93 9.78 -1.31
C ARG A 60 -0.69 10.00 0.20
N SER A 61 -1.72 9.87 1.01
CA SER A 61 -1.65 10.07 2.47
C SER A 61 -0.90 8.98 3.25
N GLY A 62 -0.56 7.86 2.60
CA GLY A 62 -0.03 6.66 3.25
C GLY A 62 -1.10 5.68 3.74
N LEU A 63 -2.37 5.93 3.40
CA LEU A 63 -3.47 5.04 3.76
C LEU A 63 -3.47 3.79 2.84
N PRO A 64 -3.47 2.56 3.37
CA PRO A 64 -3.65 1.36 2.57
C PRO A 64 -5.05 1.34 1.92
N LEU A 65 -5.08 1.09 0.61
CA LEU A 65 -6.30 1.04 -0.19
C LEU A 65 -6.64 -0.38 -0.63
N LYS A 66 -5.63 -1.18 -0.99
CA LYS A 66 -5.80 -2.56 -1.48
C LYS A 66 -4.61 -3.42 -1.09
N ILE A 67 -4.86 -4.69 -0.84
CA ILE A 67 -3.85 -5.71 -0.59
C ILE A 67 -4.08 -6.84 -1.58
N GLU A 68 -3.05 -7.19 -2.34
CA GLU A 68 -3.12 -8.21 -3.38
C GLU A 68 -1.97 -9.21 -3.17
N PRO A 69 -2.21 -10.53 -3.32
CA PRO A 69 -1.12 -11.49 -3.28
C PRO A 69 -0.27 -11.39 -4.56
N SER A 70 1.05 -11.44 -4.41
CA SER A 70 2.01 -11.32 -5.51
C SER A 70 2.93 -12.55 -5.61
N ASP A 71 3.24 -12.95 -6.84
CA ASP A 71 4.20 -14.02 -7.13
C ASP A 71 5.65 -13.55 -6.98
N LYS A 72 5.88 -12.24 -6.90
CA LYS A 72 7.23 -11.66 -6.78
C LYS A 72 7.85 -12.14 -5.45
N HIS A 73 9.05 -12.69 -5.49
CA HIS A 73 9.78 -13.00 -4.27
C HIS A 73 10.61 -11.78 -3.87
N VAL A 74 10.33 -11.20 -2.70
CA VAL A 74 11.10 -10.11 -2.11
C VAL A 74 11.52 -10.51 -0.70
N THR A 75 12.70 -10.10 -0.26
CA THR A 75 13.20 -10.33 1.11
C THR A 75 13.01 -9.12 2.02
N GLN A 76 12.69 -7.97 1.45
CA GLN A 76 12.49 -6.70 2.14
C GLN A 76 11.40 -5.89 1.43
N PRO A 77 10.79 -4.89 2.10
CA PRO A 77 9.84 -4.00 1.47
C PRO A 77 10.47 -3.24 0.28
N GLU A 78 9.80 -3.29 -0.87
CA GLU A 78 10.26 -2.66 -2.11
C GLU A 78 9.13 -1.87 -2.76
N LEU A 79 9.45 -0.67 -3.27
CA LEU A 79 8.53 0.11 -4.09
C LEU A 79 8.34 -0.59 -5.45
N SER A 80 7.11 -1.03 -5.75
CA SER A 80 6.79 -1.72 -7.02
C SER A 80 6.14 -0.80 -8.05
N TYR A 81 5.41 0.21 -7.59
CA TYR A 81 4.76 1.19 -8.44
C TYR A 81 4.65 2.54 -7.75
N PHE A 82 4.68 3.60 -8.54
CA PHE A 82 4.33 4.94 -8.09
C PHE A 82 3.73 5.72 -9.26
N LYS A 83 2.78 6.61 -8.95
CA LYS A 83 2.20 7.52 -9.91
C LYS A 83 3.19 8.64 -10.21
N LYS A 84 3.46 8.88 -11.50
CA LYS A 84 4.40 9.93 -11.94
C LYS A 84 3.96 11.31 -11.45
N SER A 85 4.88 12.03 -10.82
CA SER A 85 4.73 13.39 -10.33
C SER A 85 5.98 14.22 -10.67
N SER A 86 5.80 15.52 -10.91
CA SER A 86 6.89 16.48 -11.09
C SER A 86 7.45 17.02 -9.76
N ILE A 87 6.73 16.79 -8.66
CA ILE A 87 7.11 17.17 -7.30
C ILE A 87 7.81 15.98 -6.63
N ASP A 88 8.78 16.28 -5.76
CA ASP A 88 9.43 15.26 -4.92
C ASP A 88 8.40 14.46 -4.12
N TYR A 89 8.54 13.14 -4.13
CA TYR A 89 7.57 12.27 -3.48
C TYR A 89 7.58 12.42 -1.95
N SER A 90 8.67 12.94 -1.36
CA SER A 90 8.78 13.19 0.08
C SER A 90 7.66 14.09 0.59
N TYR A 91 7.42 15.20 -0.13
CA TYR A 91 6.34 16.16 0.15
C TYR A 91 4.94 15.61 -0.07
N LEU A 92 4.82 14.52 -0.83
CA LEU A 92 3.54 13.92 -1.17
C LEU A 92 3.21 12.71 -0.29
N THR A 93 4.20 12.02 0.25
CA THR A 93 4.04 10.70 0.89
C THR A 93 4.54 10.67 2.34
N ARG A 94 4.58 11.82 3.03
CA ARG A 94 5.05 11.92 4.43
C ARG A 94 6.43 11.28 4.62
N ASP A 95 7.33 11.53 3.67
CA ASP A 95 8.68 10.94 3.63
C ASP A 95 8.75 9.42 3.52
N GLU A 96 7.68 8.71 3.12
CA GLU A 96 7.74 7.26 2.84
C GLU A 96 8.50 6.97 1.55
N ILE A 97 8.32 7.81 0.53
CA ILE A 97 9.02 7.74 -0.76
C ILE A 97 9.76 9.06 -0.97
N SER A 98 10.98 8.99 -1.47
CA SER A 98 11.75 10.17 -1.88
C SER A 98 12.24 10.05 -3.32
N GLY A 99 12.68 11.18 -3.86
CA GLY A 99 13.22 11.27 -5.21
C GLY A 99 12.19 11.80 -6.19
N ARG A 100 12.57 11.81 -7.47
CA ARG A 100 11.74 12.36 -8.57
C ARG A 100 11.82 11.48 -9.80
N GLY A 101 10.71 11.39 -10.52
CA GLY A 101 10.63 10.57 -11.74
C GLY A 101 11.06 9.13 -11.48
N GLU A 102 11.95 8.61 -12.31
CA GLU A 102 12.46 7.23 -12.25
C GLU A 102 13.42 6.98 -11.07
N ALA A 103 13.89 8.02 -10.38
CA ALA A 103 14.74 7.90 -9.18
C ALA A 103 13.94 7.77 -7.88
N ALA A 104 12.61 7.57 -7.97
CA ALA A 104 11.76 7.37 -6.82
C ALA A 104 12.13 6.07 -6.10
N HIS A 105 12.28 6.15 -4.78
CA HIS A 105 12.62 5.00 -3.95
C HIS A 105 11.97 5.11 -2.59
N LEU A 106 11.74 3.95 -1.97
CA LEU A 106 11.31 3.87 -0.59
C LEU A 106 12.42 4.41 0.32
N THR A 107 12.10 5.35 1.20
CA THR A 107 13.06 5.87 2.18
C THR A 107 13.36 4.82 3.25
N GLU A 108 14.40 5.05 4.04
CA GLU A 108 14.67 4.23 5.24
C GLU A 108 13.51 4.29 6.24
N TYR A 109 12.88 5.46 6.39
CA TYR A 109 11.69 5.62 7.23
C TYR A 109 10.52 4.78 6.71
N GLY A 110 10.20 4.88 5.41
CA GLY A 110 9.16 4.10 4.77
C GLY A 110 9.44 2.60 4.88
N ARG A 111 10.67 2.16 4.63
CA ARG A 111 11.09 0.76 4.77
C ARG A 111 10.84 0.25 6.19
N ARG A 112 11.23 1.03 7.21
CA ARG A 112 11.06 0.65 8.61
C ARG A 112 9.59 0.61 9.03
N LEU A 113 8.78 1.56 8.55
CA LEU A 113 7.33 1.52 8.75
C LEU A 113 6.72 0.25 8.15
N MET A 114 7.10 -0.10 6.93
CA MET A 114 6.62 -1.30 6.26
C MET A 114 7.07 -2.58 6.97
N GLN A 115 8.28 -2.60 7.54
CA GLN A 115 8.76 -3.71 8.38
C GLN A 115 7.91 -3.89 9.65
N LEU A 116 7.37 -2.83 10.24
CA LEU A 116 6.46 -2.95 11.38
C LEU A 116 5.16 -3.67 11.01
N LEU A 117 4.70 -3.54 9.76
CA LEU A 117 3.48 -4.21 9.29
C LEU A 117 3.66 -5.71 9.13
N ILE A 118 4.90 -6.16 8.88
CA ILE A 118 5.23 -7.55 8.53
C ILE A 118 6.27 -8.14 9.49
N TRP A 119 6.29 -7.64 10.74
CA TRP A 119 7.34 -7.86 11.73
C TRP A 119 8.12 -9.16 11.50
N PRO A 120 9.45 -9.10 11.29
CA PRO A 120 10.22 -10.27 10.94
C PRO A 120 10.14 -11.32 12.05
N ASP A 121 10.03 -12.60 11.66
CA ASP A 121 10.19 -13.73 12.57
C ASP A 121 11.61 -13.76 13.18
#